data_AF-A0A0M9ABQ8-F1
#
_entry.id   AF-A0A0M9ABQ8-F1
#
_cell.length_a   1.000
_cell.length_b   1.000
_cell.length_c   1.000
_cell.angle_alpha   90.00
_cell.angle_beta   90.00
_cell.angle_gamma   90.00
#
_symmetry.space_group_name_H-M   'P 1'
#
loop_
_entity.id
_entity.type
_entity.pdbx_description
1 polymer ?
#
loop_
_entity_poly.entity_id
_entity_poly.type
_entity_poly.pdbx_seq_one_letter_code
_entity_poly.pdbx_strand_id
1 'polypeptide(L)'
;MAGIPILPWEAAPLSNNIYASEIMSHPIITLNTVENVGHIIELLKCVTFNGFPVVDPPNSDEAEIHSYGRFRGLILRSQLIVLLQNKIFNKNLEYWEKSLSIKLFRKEYPRYPTIDQVTISEEEKTYMIDLRPFMNPSPYTLQHSATLPRAFRLFRALGLRHLPVVNDTNEVIGIITRKDVARFRIWKHRGRMGLDELLITDKI
;
A
#
# COMPACT_ATOMS: atom_id res chain seq x y z
N MET A 1 9.80 16.63 -20.47
CA MET A 1 10.06 16.30 -19.05
C MET A 1 9.91 14.79 -18.89
N ALA A 2 10.79 14.11 -18.16
CA ALA A 2 10.99 12.66 -18.17
C ALA A 2 9.88 11.80 -17.51
N GLY A 3 8.62 12.23 -17.55
CA GLY A 3 7.48 11.45 -16.99
C GLY A 3 7.50 11.23 -15.47
N ILE A 4 8.34 11.97 -14.73
CA ILE A 4 8.51 11.80 -13.28
C ILE A 4 7.36 12.47 -12.53
N PRO A 5 6.64 11.78 -11.63
CA PRO A 5 5.56 12.36 -10.83
C PRO A 5 6.13 13.20 -9.68
N ILE A 6 6.43 14.46 -9.97
CA ILE A 6 6.94 15.44 -9.01
C ILE A 6 5.78 16.18 -8.35
N LEU A 7 5.78 16.26 -7.01
CA LEU A 7 4.78 17.01 -6.27
C LEU A 7 5.20 18.49 -6.10
N PRO A 8 4.34 19.47 -6.45
CA PRO A 8 4.62 20.89 -6.24
C PRO A 8 4.59 21.29 -4.74
N TRP A 9 4.88 22.57 -4.48
CA TRP A 9 4.89 23.13 -3.12
C TRP A 9 3.51 23.37 -2.52
N GLU A 10 2.44 23.30 -3.30
CA GLU A 10 1.07 23.46 -2.83
C GLU A 10 0.14 22.59 -3.66
N ALA A 11 -1.00 22.22 -3.07
CA ALA A 11 -2.05 21.53 -3.79
C ALA A 11 -2.62 22.45 -4.87
N ALA A 12 -3.14 21.87 -5.95
CA ALA A 12 -3.76 22.67 -7.00
C ALA A 12 -4.94 23.48 -6.44
N PRO A 13 -4.99 24.82 -6.62
CA PRO A 13 -6.18 25.61 -6.37
C PRO A 13 -7.37 25.03 -7.15
N LEU A 14 -8.59 25.24 -6.67
CA LEU A 14 -9.84 24.71 -7.24
C LEU A 14 -10.04 23.19 -7.09
N SER A 15 -9.22 22.49 -6.29
CA SER A 15 -9.38 21.06 -6.01
C SER A 15 -10.15 20.72 -4.73
N ASN A 16 -10.78 21.70 -4.08
CA ASN A 16 -11.47 21.50 -2.80
C ASN A 16 -12.67 20.53 -2.89
N ASN A 17 -13.27 20.41 -4.08
CA ASN A 17 -14.44 19.55 -4.32
C ASN A 17 -14.06 18.15 -4.83
N ILE A 18 -12.76 17.83 -4.90
CA ILE A 18 -12.26 16.51 -5.29
C ILE A 18 -11.95 15.75 -4.01
N TYR A 19 -12.52 14.55 -3.88
CA TYR A 19 -12.40 13.73 -2.67
C TYR A 19 -11.36 12.62 -2.82
N ALA A 20 -10.87 12.11 -1.69
CA ALA A 20 -9.91 11.02 -1.62
C ALA A 20 -10.43 9.77 -2.34
N SER A 21 -11.75 9.50 -2.23
CA SER A 21 -12.42 8.41 -2.95
C SER A 21 -12.36 8.51 -4.47
N GLU A 22 -12.22 9.72 -5.03
CA GLU A 22 -12.19 9.95 -6.48
C GLU A 22 -10.77 9.80 -7.06
N ILE A 23 -9.75 10.03 -6.23
CA ILE A 23 -8.34 10.02 -6.67
C ILE A 23 -7.59 8.75 -6.29
N MET A 24 -8.10 7.98 -5.32
CA MET A 24 -7.46 6.75 -4.87
C MET A 24 -7.42 5.72 -5.99
N SER A 25 -6.38 4.89 -5.99
CA SER A 25 -6.32 3.70 -6.83
C SER A 25 -7.27 2.64 -6.28
N HIS A 26 -8.12 2.07 -7.15
CA HIS A 26 -8.97 0.90 -6.91
C HIS A 26 -9.19 0.15 -8.25
N PRO A 27 -9.33 -1.19 -8.25
CA PRO A 27 -9.26 -2.08 -7.10
C PRO A 27 -7.84 -2.24 -6.53
N ILE A 28 -7.74 -2.50 -5.23
CA ILE A 28 -6.44 -2.74 -4.56
C ILE A 28 -6.29 -4.19 -4.14
N ILE A 29 -5.05 -4.57 -3.83
CA ILE A 29 -4.72 -5.87 -3.25
C ILE A 29 -4.41 -5.69 -1.78
N THR A 30 -5.08 -6.45 -0.95
CA THR A 30 -4.87 -6.52 0.50
C THR A 30 -4.33 -7.89 0.89
N LEU A 31 -3.76 -7.98 2.09
CA LEU A 31 -3.33 -9.23 2.72
C LEU A 31 -4.06 -9.38 4.04
N ASN A 32 -4.42 -10.59 4.41
CA ASN A 32 -4.98 -10.86 5.73
C ASN A 32 -3.89 -10.78 6.81
N THR A 33 -4.30 -10.55 8.06
CA THR A 33 -3.39 -10.59 9.21
C THR A 33 -2.64 -11.91 9.32
N VAL A 34 -3.29 -13.02 8.98
CA VAL A 34 -2.69 -14.34 8.83
C VAL A 34 -2.95 -14.83 7.41
N GLU A 35 -1.89 -14.95 6.62
CA GLU A 35 -1.99 -15.15 5.17
C GLU A 35 -1.22 -16.40 4.72
N ASN A 36 -1.71 -17.05 3.66
CA ASN A 36 -1.08 -18.25 3.12
C ASN A 36 0.21 -17.90 2.35
N VAL A 37 1.27 -18.69 2.55
CA VAL A 37 2.58 -18.49 1.92
C VAL A 37 2.49 -18.59 0.39
N GLY A 38 1.79 -19.60 -0.13
CA GLY A 38 1.56 -19.79 -1.55
C GLY A 38 0.87 -18.59 -2.19
N HIS A 39 -0.18 -18.07 -1.54
CA HIS A 39 -0.89 -16.88 -1.98
C HIS A 39 0.02 -15.64 -2.04
N ILE A 40 0.83 -15.40 -1.01
CA ILE A 40 1.80 -14.27 -1.01
C ILE A 40 2.78 -14.40 -2.19
N ILE A 41 3.31 -15.59 -2.45
CA ILE A 41 4.28 -15.81 -3.54
C ILE A 41 3.64 -15.53 -4.90
N GLU A 42 2.44 -16.06 -5.14
CA GLU A 42 1.70 -15.85 -6.38
C GLU A 42 1.40 -14.36 -6.59
N LEU A 43 0.87 -13.71 -5.56
CA LEU A 43 0.61 -12.28 -5.55
C LEU A 43 1.88 -11.48 -5.87
N LEU A 44 2.99 -11.77 -5.21
CA LEU A 44 4.26 -11.07 -5.47
C LEU A 44 4.81 -11.31 -6.88
N LYS A 45 4.48 -12.42 -7.54
CA LYS A 45 4.82 -12.67 -8.95
C LYS A 45 3.89 -11.94 -9.92
N CYS A 46 2.61 -11.84 -9.57
CA CYS A 46 1.59 -11.23 -10.42
C CYS A 46 1.59 -9.70 -10.39
N VAL A 47 1.97 -9.08 -9.26
CA VAL A 47 1.92 -7.61 -9.10
C VAL A 47 3.24 -6.94 -8.74
N THR A 48 3.34 -5.67 -9.14
CA THR A 48 4.52 -4.81 -8.93
C THR A 48 4.37 -3.83 -7.76
N PHE A 49 3.26 -3.90 -7.02
CA PHE A 49 3.00 -3.04 -5.87
C PHE A 49 4.03 -3.23 -4.76
N ASN A 50 4.36 -2.14 -4.07
CA ASN A 50 5.42 -2.11 -3.06
C ASN A 50 4.90 -1.99 -1.62
N GLY A 51 3.59 -1.83 -1.44
CA GLY A 51 2.93 -1.73 -0.15
C GLY A 51 1.54 -2.32 -0.24
N PHE A 52 1.18 -3.12 0.76
CA PHE A 52 -0.07 -3.86 0.84
C PHE A 52 -0.75 -3.53 2.17
N PRO A 53 -1.99 -3.03 2.15
CA PRO A 53 -2.80 -2.94 3.35
C PRO A 53 -3.04 -4.34 3.94
N VAL A 54 -2.83 -4.46 5.24
CA VAL A 54 -3.15 -5.65 6.01
C VAL A 54 -4.53 -5.46 6.64
N VAL A 55 -5.41 -6.43 6.44
CA VAL A 55 -6.81 -6.40 6.86
C VAL A 55 -7.16 -7.63 7.70
N ASP A 56 -8.22 -7.52 8.48
CA ASP A 56 -8.87 -8.72 9.01
C ASP A 56 -9.73 -9.38 7.93
N PRO A 57 -9.91 -10.72 7.98
CA PRO A 57 -10.87 -11.39 7.13
C PRO A 57 -12.26 -10.76 7.32
N PRO A 58 -13.05 -10.61 6.24
CA PRO A 58 -14.38 -10.03 6.34
C PRO A 58 -15.24 -10.86 7.29
N ASN A 59 -15.98 -10.20 8.18
CA ASN A 59 -17.03 -10.86 8.94
C ASN A 59 -18.14 -11.26 7.96
N SER A 60 -18.67 -12.48 8.09
CA SER A 60 -19.64 -13.09 7.17
C SER A 60 -20.93 -12.30 6.93
N ASP A 61 -21.18 -11.24 7.70
CA ASP A 61 -22.48 -10.58 7.81
C ASP A 61 -22.53 -9.18 7.16
N GLU A 62 -21.42 -8.68 6.60
CA GLU A 62 -21.34 -7.34 6.00
C GLU A 62 -21.22 -7.43 4.47
N ALA A 63 -22.26 -7.96 3.81
CA ALA A 63 -22.26 -8.21 2.36
C ALA A 63 -22.61 -7.00 1.48
N GLU A 64 -22.73 -5.78 2.04
CA GLU A 64 -23.26 -4.61 1.31
C GLU A 64 -22.26 -3.49 1.04
N ILE A 65 -21.03 -3.55 1.56
CA ILE A 65 -20.02 -2.51 1.34
C ILE A 65 -18.93 -3.05 0.41
N HIS A 66 -18.61 -2.31 -0.66
CA HIS A 66 -17.43 -2.53 -1.51
C HIS A 66 -16.12 -2.21 -0.74
N SER A 67 -15.85 -2.92 0.35
CA SER A 67 -14.66 -2.77 1.18
C SER A 67 -13.73 -3.98 1.01
N TYR A 68 -12.45 -3.79 1.34
CA TYR A 68 -11.44 -4.86 1.34
C TYR A 68 -11.21 -5.45 2.73
N GLY A 69 -12.08 -5.15 3.71
CA GLY A 69 -11.95 -5.58 5.11
C GLY A 69 -11.36 -4.53 6.05
N ARG A 70 -11.45 -4.81 7.36
CA ARG A 70 -11.05 -3.88 8.42
C ARG A 70 -9.53 -3.68 8.45
N PHE A 71 -9.10 -2.43 8.37
CA PHE A 71 -7.69 -2.07 8.30
C PHE A 71 -6.93 -2.33 9.61
N ARG A 72 -5.78 -3.00 9.51
CA ARG A 72 -4.89 -3.32 10.64
C ARG A 72 -3.48 -2.78 10.52
N GLY A 73 -2.99 -2.56 9.30
CA GLY A 73 -1.65 -2.04 9.11
C GLY A 73 -1.21 -2.02 7.66
N LEU A 74 0.06 -1.71 7.42
CA LEU A 74 0.65 -1.71 6.08
C LEU A 74 1.95 -2.48 6.11
N ILE A 75 2.11 -3.40 5.16
CA ILE A 75 3.34 -4.18 4.98
C ILE A 75 3.93 -3.92 3.60
N LEU A 76 5.26 -3.84 3.52
CA LEU A 76 5.98 -3.58 2.28
C LEU A 76 6.35 -4.87 1.56
N ARG A 77 6.46 -4.80 0.24
CA ARG A 77 6.95 -5.89 -0.61
C ARG A 77 8.30 -6.42 -0.16
N SER A 78 9.25 -5.53 0.15
CA SER A 78 10.58 -5.92 0.62
C SER A 78 10.55 -6.67 1.95
N GLN A 79 9.62 -6.31 2.85
CA GLN A 79 9.44 -7.01 4.12
C GLN A 79 8.94 -8.44 3.87
N LEU A 80 7.93 -8.61 3.01
CA LEU A 80 7.41 -9.94 2.65
C LEU A 80 8.51 -10.83 2.05
N ILE A 81 9.33 -10.31 1.13
CA ILE A 81 10.42 -11.09 0.53
C ILE A 81 11.42 -11.53 1.60
N VAL A 82 11.82 -10.65 2.52
CA VAL A 82 12.73 -11.00 3.63
C VAL A 82 12.11 -12.08 4.53
N LEU A 83 10.80 -12.01 4.82
CA LEU A 83 10.11 -13.03 5.62
C LEU A 83 10.14 -14.40 4.94
N LEU A 84 9.85 -14.45 3.63
CA LEU A 84 9.87 -15.68 2.84
C LEU A 84 11.28 -16.28 2.75
N GLN A 85 12.31 -15.46 2.52
CA GLN A 85 13.69 -15.92 2.44
C GLN A 85 14.20 -16.56 3.74
N ASN A 86 13.77 -16.03 4.88
CA ASN A 86 14.14 -16.55 6.19
C ASN A 86 13.17 -17.63 6.70
N LYS A 87 12.23 -18.07 5.85
CA LYS A 87 11.28 -19.15 6.14
C LYS A 87 10.47 -18.95 7.42
N ILE A 88 10.00 -17.72 7.61
CA ILE A 88 9.18 -17.32 8.74
C ILE A 88 7.70 -17.73 8.46
N PHE A 89 7.40 -19.05 8.55
CA PHE A 89 6.05 -19.70 8.62
C PHE A 89 5.57 -20.35 9.97
N ASN A 90 4.28 -20.23 10.33
CA ASN A 90 3.69 -20.49 11.66
C ASN A 90 4.12 -21.81 12.37
N LYS A 91 4.52 -22.84 11.61
CA LYS A 91 5.09 -24.11 12.14
C LYS A 91 6.35 -23.92 13.02
N ASN A 92 7.04 -22.79 12.89
CA ASN A 92 8.31 -22.50 13.57
C ASN A 92 8.17 -21.46 14.72
N LEU A 93 6.98 -21.31 15.32
CA LEU A 93 6.67 -20.31 16.38
C LEU A 93 7.73 -20.20 17.49
N GLU A 94 8.23 -21.33 18.01
CA GLU A 94 9.24 -21.36 19.10
C GLU A 94 10.61 -20.78 18.71
N TYR A 95 10.92 -20.68 17.40
CA TYR A 95 12.20 -20.22 16.87
C TYR A 95 12.24 -18.72 16.51
N TRP A 96 11.08 -18.09 16.33
CA TRP A 96 11.03 -16.73 15.78
C TRP A 96 11.22 -15.64 16.79
N GLU A 97 10.63 -15.81 17.97
CA GLU A 97 10.74 -14.83 19.05
C GLU A 97 12.21 -14.56 19.42
N LYS A 98 13.10 -15.54 19.21
CA LYS A 98 14.53 -15.41 19.51
C LYS A 98 15.38 -14.86 18.36
N SER A 99 14.89 -14.83 17.12
CA SER A 99 15.70 -14.50 15.93
C SER A 99 15.26 -13.25 15.16
N LEU A 100 14.10 -12.68 15.46
CA LEU A 100 13.55 -11.51 14.78
C LEU A 100 14.22 -10.21 15.24
N SER A 101 15.41 -9.94 14.70
CA SER A 101 16.07 -8.64 14.85
C SER A 101 15.82 -7.75 13.63
N ILE A 102 15.66 -6.45 13.85
CA ILE A 102 15.66 -5.43 12.77
C ILE A 102 16.89 -5.54 11.85
N LYS A 103 18.00 -6.11 12.34
CA LYS A 103 19.21 -6.41 11.57
C LYS A 103 18.93 -7.30 10.35
N LEU A 104 17.96 -8.21 10.46
CA LEU A 104 17.57 -9.11 9.36
C LEU A 104 17.09 -8.30 8.14
N PHE A 105 16.20 -7.33 8.37
CA PHE A 105 15.66 -6.48 7.30
C PHE A 105 16.68 -5.48 6.75
N ARG A 106 17.64 -5.05 7.57
CA ARG A 106 18.68 -4.08 7.18
C ARG A 106 19.82 -4.69 6.40
N LYS A 107 20.08 -5.99 6.53
CA LYS A 107 21.16 -6.69 5.82
C LYS A 107 21.02 -6.58 4.30
N GLU A 108 19.79 -6.64 3.81
CA GLU A 108 19.46 -6.59 2.38
C GLU A 108 19.37 -5.14 1.83
N TYR A 109 19.61 -4.13 2.66
CA TYR A 109 19.59 -2.73 2.22
C TYR A 109 20.90 -2.38 1.49
N PRO A 110 20.87 -1.62 0.37
CA PRO A 110 19.70 -1.01 -0.27
C PRO A 110 19.03 -1.86 -1.35
N ARG A 111 19.66 -2.96 -1.77
CA ARG A 111 19.21 -3.80 -2.89
C ARG A 111 18.53 -5.05 -2.36
N TYR A 112 17.23 -4.93 -2.15
CA TYR A 112 16.42 -6.07 -1.75
C TYR A 112 16.43 -7.16 -2.83
N PRO A 113 16.44 -8.43 -2.42
CA PRO A 113 16.33 -9.56 -3.33
C PRO A 113 14.99 -9.57 -4.06
N THR A 114 14.96 -10.20 -5.24
CA THR A 114 13.72 -10.37 -6.02
C THR A 114 12.96 -11.62 -5.58
N ILE A 115 11.67 -11.68 -5.89
CA ILE A 115 10.84 -12.85 -5.57
C ILE A 115 11.35 -14.13 -6.26
N ASP A 116 12.01 -13.99 -7.42
CA ASP A 116 12.57 -15.12 -8.18
C ASP A 116 13.77 -15.78 -7.49
N GLN A 117 14.45 -15.08 -6.58
CA GLN A 117 15.57 -15.61 -5.80
C GLN A 117 15.11 -16.43 -4.59
N VAL A 118 13.81 -16.44 -4.29
CA VAL A 118 13.25 -17.11 -3.12
C VAL A 118 12.80 -18.52 -3.51
N THR A 119 13.45 -19.53 -2.93
CA THR A 119 13.12 -20.94 -3.15
C THR A 119 12.27 -21.48 -2.00
N ILE A 120 11.00 -21.77 -2.27
CA ILE A 120 10.03 -22.31 -1.31
C ILE A 120 9.51 -23.66 -1.85
N SER A 121 9.44 -24.68 -0.99
CA SER A 121 8.92 -26.00 -1.37
C SER A 121 7.38 -26.00 -1.49
N GLU A 122 6.80 -26.98 -2.20
CA GLU A 122 5.34 -27.09 -2.30
C GLU A 122 4.67 -27.31 -0.94
N GLU A 123 5.35 -28.00 -0.01
CA GLU A 123 4.86 -28.13 1.36
C GLU A 123 4.84 -26.77 2.08
N GLU A 124 5.91 -25.98 1.96
CA GLU A 124 6.02 -24.67 2.62
C GLU A 124 4.98 -23.66 2.13
N LYS A 125 4.52 -23.78 0.87
CA LYS A 125 3.42 -22.96 0.34
C LYS A 125 2.09 -23.19 1.07
N THR A 126 1.90 -24.37 1.67
CA THR A 126 0.68 -24.67 2.45
C THR A 126 0.67 -23.99 3.83
N TYR A 127 1.81 -23.47 4.28
CA TYR A 127 1.92 -22.84 5.58
C TYR A 127 1.32 -21.43 5.59
N MET A 128 1.18 -20.89 6.80
CA MET A 128 0.65 -19.54 7.06
C MET A 128 1.74 -18.63 7.64
N ILE A 129 1.63 -17.33 7.40
CA ILE A 129 2.47 -16.30 8.02
C ILE A 129 1.57 -15.33 8.79
N ASP A 130 1.92 -15.06 10.05
CA ASP A 130 1.35 -13.93 10.79
C ASP A 130 2.10 -12.64 10.44
N LEU A 131 1.42 -11.70 9.80
CA LEU A 131 2.01 -10.44 9.36
C LEU A 131 2.00 -9.37 10.47
N ARG A 132 1.23 -9.56 11.54
CA ARG A 132 1.02 -8.54 12.60
C ARG A 132 2.31 -8.09 13.28
N PRO A 133 3.30 -8.95 13.55
CA PRO A 133 4.57 -8.52 14.16
C PRO A 133 5.47 -7.69 13.22
N PHE A 134 5.22 -7.73 11.90
CA PHE A 134 6.13 -7.18 10.88
C PHE A 134 5.57 -5.97 10.14
N MET A 135 4.24 -5.86 10.07
CA MET A 135 3.58 -4.71 9.46
C MET A 135 3.81 -3.44 10.28
N ASN A 136 3.64 -2.28 9.66
CA ASN A 136 3.41 -1.05 10.39
C ASN A 136 1.97 -1.07 10.94
N PRO A 137 1.75 -1.14 12.26
CA PRO A 137 0.40 -1.21 12.84
C PRO A 137 -0.30 0.16 12.86
N SER A 138 0.41 1.25 12.61
CA SER A 138 -0.13 2.61 12.68
C SER A 138 0.39 3.48 11.53
N PRO A 139 0.13 3.10 10.26
CA PRO A 139 0.40 3.96 9.14
C PRO A 139 -0.61 5.12 9.12
N TYR A 140 -0.23 6.24 8.52
CA TYR A 140 -1.17 7.33 8.27
C TYR A 140 -2.27 6.85 7.31
N THR A 141 -3.51 7.05 7.71
CA THR A 141 -4.70 6.78 6.89
C THR A 141 -5.41 8.08 6.55
N LEU A 142 -6.25 8.03 5.52
CA LEU A 142 -7.09 9.15 5.11
C LEU A 142 -8.55 8.68 5.01
N GLN A 143 -9.47 9.49 5.50
CA GLN A 143 -10.89 9.25 5.32
C GLN A 143 -11.29 9.48 3.85
N HIS A 144 -12.20 8.65 3.33
CA HIS A 144 -12.66 8.73 1.94
C HIS A 144 -13.25 10.09 1.55
N SER A 145 -13.90 10.77 2.50
CA SER A 145 -14.49 12.10 2.37
C SER A 145 -13.49 13.25 2.49
N ALA A 146 -12.19 12.97 2.70
CA ALA A 146 -11.17 14.00 2.77
C ALA A 146 -10.92 14.63 1.39
N THR A 147 -10.67 15.93 1.36
CA THR A 147 -10.41 16.66 0.11
C THR A 147 -8.99 16.43 -0.43
N LEU A 148 -8.79 16.59 -1.74
CA LEU A 148 -7.49 16.48 -2.40
C LEU A 148 -6.42 17.40 -1.78
N PRO A 149 -6.69 18.68 -1.44
CA PRO A 149 -5.70 19.51 -0.73
C PRO A 149 -5.26 18.93 0.61
N ARG A 150 -6.16 18.29 1.35
CA ARG A 150 -5.84 17.61 2.62
C ARG A 150 -4.95 16.39 2.36
N ALA A 151 -5.32 15.55 1.39
CA ALA A 151 -4.53 14.40 0.96
C ALA A 151 -3.12 14.82 0.55
N PHE A 152 -3.02 15.86 -0.30
CA PHE A 152 -1.77 16.40 -0.83
C PHE A 152 -0.84 16.91 0.28
N ARG A 153 -1.36 17.73 1.19
CA ARG A 153 -0.57 18.28 2.31
C ARG A 153 -0.05 17.18 3.21
N LEU A 154 -0.90 16.22 3.58
CA LEU A 154 -0.51 15.07 4.39
C LEU A 154 0.60 14.26 3.70
N PHE A 155 0.39 13.93 2.42
CA PHE A 155 1.31 13.12 1.63
C PHE A 155 2.68 13.79 1.47
N ARG A 156 2.72 15.08 1.11
CA ARG A 156 3.99 15.80 0.92
C ARG A 156 4.70 16.11 2.23
N ALA A 157 3.98 16.59 3.25
CA ALA A 157 4.59 17.00 4.51
C ALA A 157 5.26 15.84 5.25
N LEU A 158 4.67 14.65 5.20
CA LEU A 158 5.20 13.46 5.85
C LEU A 158 6.06 12.59 4.94
N GLY A 159 6.22 12.95 3.66
CA GLY A 159 7.00 12.18 2.70
C GLY A 159 6.46 10.77 2.46
N LEU A 160 5.13 10.60 2.46
CA LEU A 160 4.50 9.29 2.36
C LEU A 160 4.77 8.64 0.99
N ARG A 161 4.69 7.32 0.97
CA ARG A 161 4.73 6.51 -0.26
C ARG A 161 3.38 5.88 -0.58
N HIS A 162 2.68 5.44 0.45
CA HIS A 162 1.39 4.80 0.39
C HIS A 162 0.51 5.42 1.47
N LEU A 163 -0.70 5.85 1.12
CA LEU A 163 -1.67 6.44 2.02
C LEU A 163 -2.99 5.68 1.86
N PRO A 164 -3.26 4.67 2.71
CA PRO A 164 -4.52 3.93 2.69
C PRO A 164 -5.71 4.86 2.92
N VAL A 165 -6.75 4.66 2.11
CA VAL A 165 -8.03 5.35 2.24
C VAL A 165 -9.02 4.39 2.90
N VAL A 166 -9.65 4.87 3.96
CA VAL A 166 -10.61 4.09 4.76
C VAL A 166 -11.99 4.75 4.76
N ASN A 167 -13.02 3.94 4.99
CA ASN A 167 -14.39 4.40 5.23
C ASN A 167 -14.64 4.71 6.73
N ASP A 168 -15.89 5.05 7.06
CA ASP A 168 -16.33 5.37 8.42
C ASP A 168 -16.22 4.19 9.40
N THR A 169 -16.20 2.95 8.91
CA THR A 169 -16.03 1.71 9.69
C THR A 169 -14.57 1.24 9.79
N ASN A 170 -13.62 2.05 9.29
CA ASN A 170 -12.19 1.73 9.25
C ASN A 170 -11.87 0.48 8.40
N GLU A 171 -12.61 0.30 7.31
CA GLU A 171 -12.32 -0.66 6.27
C GLU A 171 -11.59 0.02 5.12
N VAL A 172 -10.67 -0.71 4.49
CA VAL A 172 -9.90 -0.17 3.36
C VAL A 172 -10.77 -0.16 2.12
N ILE A 173 -10.80 0.96 1.41
CA ILE A 173 -11.50 1.09 0.13
C ILE A 173 -10.56 1.42 -1.04
N GLY A 174 -9.34 1.86 -0.75
CA GLY A 174 -8.34 2.16 -1.77
C GLY A 174 -7.02 2.66 -1.19
N ILE A 175 -6.11 3.04 -2.07
CA ILE A 175 -4.80 3.57 -1.68
C ILE A 175 -4.42 4.78 -2.54
N ILE A 176 -3.86 5.79 -1.90
CA ILE A 176 -3.30 6.96 -2.57
C ILE A 176 -1.78 6.84 -2.62
N THR A 177 -1.23 6.98 -3.81
CA THR A 177 0.21 7.01 -4.07
C THR A 177 0.63 8.37 -4.63
N ARG A 178 1.94 8.55 -4.82
CA ARG A 178 2.47 9.79 -5.41
C ARG A 178 1.92 10.06 -6.80
N LYS A 179 1.69 9.02 -7.61
CA LYS A 179 1.13 9.17 -8.96
C LYS A 179 -0.28 9.76 -8.87
N ASP A 180 -1.09 9.27 -7.95
CA ASP A 180 -2.47 9.72 -7.76
C ASP A 180 -2.56 11.19 -7.38
N VAL A 181 -1.70 11.63 -6.47
CA VAL A 181 -1.67 13.03 -6.01
C VAL A 181 -1.06 13.96 -7.06
N ALA A 182 -0.13 13.46 -7.89
CA ALA A 182 0.55 14.24 -8.91
C ALA A 182 -0.27 14.41 -10.21
N ARG A 183 -1.44 13.78 -10.33
CA ARG A 183 -2.22 13.81 -11.58
C ARG A 183 -2.83 15.17 -11.89
N PHE A 184 -3.00 16.05 -10.90
CA PHE A 184 -3.68 17.33 -11.12
C PHE A 184 -2.69 18.46 -11.42
N ARG A 185 -2.90 19.16 -12.53
CA ARG A 185 -2.10 20.32 -12.94
C ARG A 185 -2.99 21.53 -13.16
N ILE A 186 -2.46 22.69 -12.82
CA ILE A 186 -3.15 23.97 -13.08
C ILE A 186 -2.70 24.48 -14.44
N TRP A 187 -3.65 24.93 -15.26
CA TRP A 187 -3.35 25.78 -16.42
C TRP A 187 -3.82 27.20 -16.16
N LYS A 188 -3.07 28.17 -16.69
CA LYS A 188 -3.42 29.60 -16.67
C LYS A 188 -3.27 30.17 -18.06
N HIS A 189 -4.33 30.71 -18.64
CA HIS A 189 -4.30 31.34 -19.96
C HIS A 189 -5.25 32.54 -20.00
N ARG A 190 -4.72 33.71 -20.42
CA ARG A 190 -5.46 34.99 -20.55
C ARG A 190 -6.31 35.34 -19.31
N GLY A 191 -5.74 35.23 -18.11
CA GLY A 191 -6.42 35.54 -16.85
C GLY A 191 -7.42 34.50 -16.35
N ARG A 192 -7.66 33.41 -17.11
CA ARG A 192 -8.44 32.26 -16.67
C ARG A 192 -7.52 31.19 -16.11
N MET A 193 -7.99 30.48 -15.08
CA MET A 193 -7.31 29.35 -14.47
C MET A 193 -8.26 28.15 -14.45
N GLY A 194 -7.72 26.97 -14.72
CA GLY A 194 -8.47 25.72 -14.62
C GLY A 194 -7.60 24.58 -14.10
N LEU A 195 -8.27 23.49 -13.72
CA LEU A 195 -7.65 22.25 -13.29
C LEU A 195 -7.68 21.27 -14.47
N ASP A 196 -6.54 20.64 -14.74
CA ASP A 196 -6.37 19.61 -15.76
C ASP A 196 -5.92 18.32 -15.08
N GLU A 197 -6.51 17.20 -15.50
CA GLU A 197 -6.12 15.87 -15.02
C GLU A 197 -5.19 15.22 -16.03
N LEU A 198 -3.97 14.94 -15.59
CA LEU A 198 -2.95 14.28 -16.38
C LEU A 198 -3.21 12.77 -16.38
N LEU A 199 -3.38 12.21 -17.58
CA LEU A 199 -3.41 10.76 -17.78
C LEU A 199 -2.00 10.20 -17.60
N ILE A 200 -1.66 9.79 -16.38
CA ILE A 200 -0.42 9.07 -16.09
C ILE A 200 -0.60 7.63 -16.60
N THR A 201 -0.08 7.32 -17.78
CA THR A 201 -0.15 5.97 -18.34
C THR A 201 0.75 5.02 -17.53
N ASP A 202 0.24 3.84 -17.18
CA ASP A 202 1.03 2.77 -16.52
C ASP A 202 1.99 2.03 -17.45
N LYS A 203 2.33 2.60 -18.61
CA LYS A 203 3.32 2.02 -19.52
C LYS A 203 4.73 2.20 -18.95
N ILE A 204 5.16 1.26 -18.13
CA ILE A 204 6.53 0.73 -18.05
C ILE A 204 6.44 -0.77 -17.88
#